data_AF-A0A9P7XEM2-F1
#
_entry.id   AF-A0A9P7XEM2-F1
#
_cell.length_a   1.000
_cell.length_b   1.000
_cell.length_c   1.000
_cell.angle_alpha   90.00
_cell.angle_beta   90.00
_cell.angle_gamma   90.00
#
_symmetry.space_group_name_H-M   'P 1'
#
loop_
_entity.id
_entity.type
_entity.pdbx_description
1 polymer ?
#
loop_
_entity_poly.entity_id
_entity_poly.type
_entity_poly.pdbx_seq_one_letter_code
_entity_poly.pdbx_strand_id
1 'polypeptide(L)'
;MVGAVDLRLSMRLPVGFGGPEPEFIAAVDAIETAAKRNKLSLVAFGLGPALEAKARKGYTMLMISADLLALIAGQAGSLKVGREVIKQLKEERSQKNEITAQDV
;
A
#
# COMPACT_ATOMS: atom_id res chain seq x y z
N MET A 1 -4.20 14.22 -14.16
CA MET A 1 -4.11 13.15 -13.13
C MET A 1 -3.41 11.95 -13.73
N VAL A 2 -2.52 11.29 -13.01
CA VAL A 2 -1.85 10.04 -13.46
C VAL A 2 -2.43 8.85 -12.70
N GLY A 3 -3.23 8.03 -13.40
CA GLY A 3 -3.71 6.74 -12.91
C GLY A 3 -2.67 5.66 -13.20
N ALA A 4 -1.74 5.42 -12.27
CA ALA A 4 -0.62 4.51 -12.49
C ALA A 4 -1.05 3.07 -12.82
N VAL A 5 -2.12 2.58 -12.17
CA VAL A 5 -2.64 1.23 -12.39
C VAL A 5 -3.20 1.09 -13.80
N ASP A 6 -4.09 1.99 -14.23
CA ASP A 6 -4.67 1.97 -15.57
C ASP A 6 -3.62 2.16 -16.66
N LEU A 7 -2.62 3.02 -16.41
CA LEU A 7 -1.51 3.25 -17.33
C LEU A 7 -0.71 1.96 -17.56
N ARG A 8 -0.36 1.25 -16.48
CA ARG A 8 0.36 -0.02 -16.58
C ARG A 8 -0.46 -1.11 -17.27
N LEU A 9 -1.75 -1.21 -16.95
CA LEU A 9 -2.66 -2.15 -17.62
C LEU A 9 -2.75 -1.87 -19.12
N SER A 10 -2.82 -0.60 -19.52
CA SER A 10 -2.84 -0.17 -20.92
C SER A 10 -1.54 -0.55 -21.66
N MET A 11 -0.43 -0.64 -20.95
CA MET A 11 0.88 -1.08 -21.47
C MET A 11 1.10 -2.60 -21.35
N ARG A 12 0.09 -3.35 -20.87
CA ARG A 12 0.20 -4.81 -20.59
C ARG A 12 1.30 -5.14 -19.56
N LEU A 13 1.56 -4.22 -18.63
CA LEU A 13 2.47 -4.41 -17.52
C LEU A 13 1.74 -4.97 -16.28
N PRO A 14 2.47 -5.63 -15.36
CA PRO A 14 1.89 -6.06 -14.08
C PRO A 14 1.26 -4.89 -13.32
N VAL A 15 0.13 -5.15 -12.66
CA VAL A 15 -0.58 -4.17 -11.84
C VAL A 15 0.33 -3.59 -10.77
N GLY A 16 0.38 -2.26 -10.67
CA GLY A 16 1.20 -1.56 -9.69
C GLY A 16 0.96 -0.04 -9.67
N PHE A 17 1.37 0.62 -8.58
CA PHE A 17 1.33 2.08 -8.46
C PHE A 17 2.61 2.77 -8.97
N GLY A 18 3.60 1.98 -9.37
CA GLY A 18 4.88 2.38 -9.91
C GLY A 18 5.61 1.15 -10.45
N GLY A 19 6.84 1.33 -10.93
CA GLY A 19 7.70 0.22 -11.35
C GLY A 19 8.93 0.70 -12.12
N PRO A 20 9.93 -0.18 -12.31
CA PRO A 20 11.19 0.15 -12.97
C PRO A 20 11.12 0.05 -14.50
N GLU A 21 9.99 -0.35 -15.07
CA GLU A 21 9.87 -0.63 -16.50
C GLU A 21 10.10 0.64 -17.33
N PRO A 22 11.04 0.63 -18.30
CA PRO A 22 11.44 1.83 -19.03
C PRO A 22 10.28 2.53 -19.74
N GLU A 23 9.36 1.77 -20.34
CA GLU A 23 8.19 2.30 -21.03
C GLU A 23 7.21 3.01 -20.08
N PHE A 24 7.09 2.51 -18.84
CA PHE A 24 6.26 3.14 -17.82
C PHE A 24 6.90 4.43 -17.32
N ILE A 25 8.21 4.40 -17.05
CA ILE A 25 8.97 5.59 -16.63
C ILE A 25 8.89 6.67 -17.70
N ALA A 26 9.18 6.32 -18.96
CA ALA A 26 9.15 7.26 -20.08
C ALA A 26 7.76 7.89 -20.27
N ALA A 27 6.69 7.11 -20.14
CA ALA A 27 5.33 7.64 -20.24
C ALA A 27 4.99 8.59 -19.08
N VAL A 28 5.36 8.24 -17.85
CA VAL A 28 5.16 9.12 -16.68
C VAL A 28 5.93 10.42 -16.86
N ASP A 29 7.20 10.36 -17.28
CA ASP A 29 8.03 11.55 -17.49
C ASP A 29 7.49 12.43 -18.62
N ALA A 30 6.96 11.84 -19.69
CA ALA A 30 6.30 12.58 -20.77
C ALA A 30 5.06 13.33 -20.28
N ILE A 31 4.22 12.69 -19.46
CA ILE A 31 3.03 13.31 -18.86
C ILE A 31 3.44 14.43 -17.88
N GLU A 32 4.43 14.18 -17.02
CA GLU A 32 4.94 15.17 -16.07
C GLU A 32 5.51 16.40 -16.79
N THR A 33 6.28 16.18 -17.85
CA THR A 33 6.87 17.24 -18.67
C THR A 33 5.79 18.06 -19.37
N ALA A 34 4.80 17.39 -19.97
CA ALA A 34 3.68 18.06 -20.63
C ALA A 34 2.87 18.91 -19.64
N ALA A 35 2.60 18.40 -18.43
CA ALA A 35 1.89 19.15 -17.39
C ALA A 35 2.68 20.40 -16.97
N LYS A 36 3.98 20.26 -16.70
CA LYS A 36 4.87 21.39 -16.34
C LYS A 36 4.90 22.45 -17.43
N ARG A 37 5.07 22.07 -18.69
CA ARG A 37 5.10 23.00 -19.84
C ARG A 37 3.81 23.83 -19.95
N ASN A 38 2.67 23.22 -19.63
CA ASN A 38 1.36 23.86 -19.70
C ASN A 38 0.91 24.47 -18.36
N LYS A 39 1.79 24.53 -17.35
CA LYS A 39 1.49 25.04 -16.00
C LYS A 39 0.26 24.36 -15.37
N LEU A 40 0.08 23.07 -15.62
CA LEU A 40 -1.01 22.26 -15.07
C LEU A 40 -0.59 21.57 -13.78
N SER A 41 -1.52 21.50 -12.83
CA SER A 41 -1.35 20.75 -11.58
C SER A 41 -1.16 19.26 -11.82
N LEU A 42 -0.17 18.68 -11.15
CA LEU A 42 0.09 17.25 -11.15
C LEU A 42 -0.64 16.58 -9.97
N VAL A 43 -1.43 15.56 -10.29
CA VAL A 43 -2.28 14.82 -9.34
C VAL A 43 -2.03 13.32 -9.50
N ALA A 44 -1.82 12.61 -8.39
CA ALA A 44 -1.64 11.15 -8.37
C ALA A 44 -1.97 10.53 -7.01
N PHE A 45 -2.07 9.20 -6.98
CA PHE A 45 -1.95 8.42 -5.74
C PHE A 45 -0.51 8.46 -5.21
N GLY A 46 -0.35 8.78 -3.93
CA GLY A 46 0.90 8.77 -3.20
C GLY A 46 0.78 7.88 -1.97
N LEU A 47 1.00 6.58 -2.14
CA LEU A 47 0.95 5.59 -1.06
C LEU A 47 2.37 5.29 -0.56
N GLY A 48 2.57 5.33 0.76
CA GLY A 48 3.84 4.98 1.40
C GLY A 48 5.04 5.79 0.85
N PRO A 49 6.19 5.15 0.55
CA PRO A 49 7.39 5.84 0.05
C PRO A 49 7.19 6.62 -1.25
N ALA A 50 6.19 6.26 -2.06
CA ALA A 50 5.88 6.98 -3.30
C ALA A 50 5.34 8.39 -3.04
N LEU A 51 4.77 8.65 -1.85
CA LEU A 51 4.27 9.96 -1.46
C LEU A 51 5.38 11.01 -1.47
N GLU A 52 6.49 10.70 -0.80
CA GLU A 52 7.63 11.61 -0.68
C GLU A 52 8.27 11.88 -2.05
N ALA A 53 8.49 10.84 -2.84
CA ALA A 53 9.06 10.97 -4.19
C ALA A 53 8.20 11.87 -5.08
N LYS A 54 6.87 11.73 -5.03
CA LYS A 54 5.94 12.57 -5.81
C LYS A 54 5.87 14.00 -5.30
N ALA A 55 5.89 14.21 -3.97
CA ALA A 55 5.96 15.55 -3.40
C ALA A 55 7.22 16.29 -3.87
N ARG A 56 8.39 15.64 -3.83
CA ARG A 56 9.66 16.20 -4.33
C ARG A 56 9.64 16.51 -5.84
N LYS A 57 8.85 15.77 -6.62
CA LYS A 57 8.68 16.00 -8.07
C LYS A 57 7.75 17.17 -8.43
N GLY A 58 7.09 17.77 -7.43
CA GLY A 58 6.20 18.92 -7.63
C GLY A 58 4.73 18.55 -7.88
N TYR A 59 4.29 17.37 -7.43
CA TYR A 59 2.86 17.05 -7.43
C TYR A 59 2.13 17.92 -6.41
N THR A 60 1.08 18.60 -6.84
CA THR A 60 0.35 19.60 -6.03
C THR A 60 -0.88 19.04 -5.34
N MET A 61 -1.35 17.85 -5.74
CA MET A 61 -2.41 17.11 -5.06
C MET A 61 -2.09 15.62 -5.04
N LEU A 62 -2.12 15.01 -3.85
CA LEU A 62 -1.76 13.61 -3.64
C LEU A 62 -2.87 12.89 -2.89
N MET A 63 -3.39 11.82 -3.50
CA MET A 63 -4.33 10.91 -2.84
C MET A 63 -3.54 9.92 -1.99
N ILE A 64 -3.67 10.04 -0.67
CA ILE A 64 -2.87 9.26 0.29
C ILE A 64 -3.58 8.00 0.82
N SER A 65 -4.86 7.84 0.48
CA SER A 65 -5.70 6.74 0.96
C SER A 65 -6.88 6.54 0.01
N ALA A 66 -7.49 5.36 0.10
CA ALA A 66 -8.83 5.08 -0.41
C ALA A 66 -9.64 4.48 0.75
N ASP A 67 -10.90 4.87 0.87
CA ASP A 67 -11.80 4.46 1.96
C ASP A 67 -11.87 2.94 2.14
N LEU A 68 -12.06 2.19 1.06
CA LEU A 68 -12.12 0.74 1.07
C LEU A 68 -10.79 0.12 1.49
N LEU A 69 -9.66 0.64 0.99
CA LEU A 69 -8.34 0.15 1.37
C LEU A 69 -8.05 0.41 2.85
N ALA A 70 -8.42 1.59 3.36
CA ALA A 70 -8.25 1.94 4.76
C ALA A 70 -9.10 1.03 5.66
N LEU A 71 -10.34 0.75 5.27
CA LEU A 71 -11.25 -0.12 6.01
C LEU A 71 -10.73 -1.56 6.04
N ILE A 72 -10.33 -2.11 4.88
CA ILE A 72 -9.76 -3.45 4.80
C ILE A 72 -8.47 -3.56 5.62
N ALA A 73 -7.54 -2.60 5.47
CA ALA A 73 -6.27 -2.62 6.19
C ALA A 73 -6.47 -2.51 7.70
N GLY A 74 -7.37 -1.63 8.15
CA GLY A 74 -7.71 -1.49 9.57
C GLY A 74 -8.28 -2.79 10.16
N GLN A 75 -9.27 -3.39 9.49
CA GLN A 75 -9.89 -4.63 9.95
C GLN A 75 -8.93 -5.82 9.91
N ALA A 76 -8.10 -5.93 8.86
CA ALA A 76 -7.08 -6.97 8.76
C ALA A 76 -6.06 -6.89 9.91
N GLY A 77 -5.66 -5.67 10.30
CA GLY A 77 -4.79 -5.44 11.45
C GLY A 77 -5.41 -5.91 12.76
N SER A 78 -6.65 -5.50 13.06
CA SER A 78 -7.37 -5.92 14.26
C SER A 78 -7.59 -7.43 14.33
N LEU A 79 -7.95 -8.06 13.20
CA LEU A 79 -8.12 -9.52 13.11
C LEU A 79 -6.81 -10.26 13.38
N LYS A 80 -5.67 -9.75 12.87
CA LYS A 80 -4.36 -10.34 13.12
C LYS A 80 -4.01 -10.32 14.61
N VAL A 81 -4.21 -9.19 15.27
CA VAL A 81 -3.97 -9.05 16.72
C VAL A 81 -4.87 -10.02 17.51
N GLY A 82 -6.16 -10.07 17.19
CA GLY A 82 -7.09 -10.98 17.88
C GLY A 82 -6.71 -12.46 17.74
N ARG A 83 -6.25 -12.87 16.56
CA ARG A 83 -5.75 -14.24 16.33
C ARG A 83 -4.52 -14.56 17.17
N GLU A 84 -3.60 -13.62 17.32
CA GLU A 84 -2.38 -13.82 18.11
C GLU A 84 -2.69 -13.97 19.61
N VAL A 85 -3.59 -13.14 20.14
CA VAL A 85 -4.05 -13.24 21.54
C VAL A 85 -4.69 -14.61 21.81
N ILE A 86 -5.59 -15.06 20.93
CA ILE A 86 -6.23 -16.38 21.08
C ILE A 86 -5.20 -17.51 21.04
N LYS A 87 -4.18 -17.39 20.19
CA LYS A 87 -3.09 -18.37 20.09
C LYS A 87 -2.30 -18.44 21.40
N GLN A 88 -1.88 -17.31 21.94
CA GLN A 88 -1.17 -17.23 23.23
C GLN A 88 -1.99 -17.85 24.37
N LEU A 89 -3.28 -17.51 24.46
CA LEU A 89 -4.16 -18.08 25.50
C LEU A 89 -4.31 -19.61 25.38
N LYS A 90 -4.24 -20.17 24.17
CA LYS A 90 -4.27 -21.63 23.96
C LYS A 90 -2.96 -22.29 24.41
N GLU A 91 -1.83 -21.65 24.11
CA GLU A 91 -0.50 -22.12 24.51
C GLU A 91 -0.37 -22.10 26.05
N GLU A 92 -0.76 -21.01 26.70
CA GLU A 92 -0.77 -20.88 28.17
C GLU A 92 -1.65 -21.96 28.84
N ARG A 93 -2.84 -22.22 28.30
CA ARG A 93 -3.74 -23.27 28.82
C ARG A 93 -3.15 -24.66 28.66
N SER A 94 -2.46 -24.93 27.56
CA SER A 94 -1.85 -26.24 27.29
C SER A 94 -0.71 -26.51 28.26
N GLN A 95 0.15 -25.51 28.49
CA GLN A 95 1.25 -25.60 29.47
C GLN A 95 0.72 -25.78 30.90
N LYS A 96 -0.34 -25.08 31.29
CA LYS A 96 -0.94 -25.21 32.63
C LYS A 96 -1.55 -26.60 32.85
N ASN A 97 -2.13 -27.21 31.82
CA ASN A 97 -2.68 -28.56 31.91
C ASN A 97 -1.58 -29.63 31.99
N GLU A 98 -0.45 -29.44 31.31
CA GLU A 98 0.71 -30.35 31.39
C GLU A 98 1.34 -30.34 32.79
N ILE A 99 1.49 -29.17 33.41
CA ILE A 99 1.99 -29.06 34.81
C ILE A 99 1.06 -29.81 35.77
N THR A 100 -0.25 -29.59 35.65
CA THR A 100 -1.25 -30.24 36.54
C THR A 100 -1.29 -31.77 36.35
N ALA A 101 -0.94 -32.29 35.17
CA ALA A 101 -0.92 -33.72 34.89
C ALA A 101 0.37 -34.43 35.34
N GLN A 102 1.46 -33.69 35.62
CA GLN A 102 2.71 -34.24 36.16
C GLN A 102 2.72 -34.31 37.70
N ASP A 103 1.81 -33.59 38.36
CA ASP A 103 1.68 -33.54 39.82
C ASP A 103 0.67 -34.57 40.39
N VAL A 104 0.15 -35.50 39.57
CA VAL A 104 -0.78 -36.60 39.94
C VAL A 104 -0.15 -37.95 39.62
#